data_AF-A0A2V8JVQ7-F1
#
_entry.id   AF-A0A2V8JVQ7-F1
#
_cell.length_a   1.000
_cell.length_b   1.000
_cell.length_c   1.000
_cell.angle_alpha   90.00
_cell.angle_beta   90.00
_cell.angle_gamma   90.00
#
_symmetry.space_group_name_H-M   'P 1'
#
loop_
_entity.id
_entity.type
_entity.pdbx_description
1 polymer ?
#
loop_
_entity_poly.entity_id
_entity_poly.type
_entity_poly.pdbx_seq_one_letter_code
_entity_poly.pdbx_strand_id
1 'polypeptide(L)'
;MNVFLSLVLLFTPVKVEQGHFTIFKDGKRMGTEEFSVTKRGSGYFVEGKTTIGTDVISSQMELDEKLAVTSYQASSREGSIQVKVTPPVSEVKSTVNGETSTADFRFPEGGVILDNNFFHHYLILLYRVQAGQSSFSVFVPHDLRVGAAKVRTAGPRTYDLEVGEVKLQATIDSDGSLTKLAVPAANVVIQR
;
A
#
# COMPACT_ATOMS: atom_id res chain seq x y z
N MET A 1 3.08 1.73 -48.72
CA MET A 1 3.99 1.03 -47.78
C MET A 1 3.75 1.64 -46.41
N ASN A 2 2.95 0.97 -45.58
CA ASN A 2 2.45 1.53 -44.31
C ASN A 2 3.52 1.42 -43.23
N VAL A 3 3.89 2.56 -42.66
CA VAL A 3 4.75 2.64 -41.48
C VAL A 3 3.88 2.33 -40.26
N PHE A 4 4.06 1.15 -39.66
CA PHE A 4 3.53 0.86 -38.34
C PHE A 4 4.41 1.58 -37.31
N LEU A 5 3.93 2.71 -36.82
CA LEU A 5 4.47 3.37 -35.64
C LEU A 5 4.02 2.54 -34.41
N SER A 6 4.81 1.55 -34.01
CA SER A 6 4.63 0.89 -32.72
C SER A 6 4.97 1.90 -31.62
N LEU A 7 3.95 2.56 -31.10
CA LEU A 7 4.02 3.28 -29.85
C LEU A 7 4.18 2.23 -28.74
N VAL A 8 5.42 1.90 -28.38
CA VAL A 8 5.72 1.20 -27.14
C VAL A 8 5.28 2.15 -26.03
N LEU A 9 4.08 1.92 -25.49
CA LEU A 9 3.68 2.48 -24.20
C LEU A 9 4.68 1.92 -23.19
N LEU A 10 5.70 2.73 -22.87
CA LEU A 10 6.56 2.49 -21.74
C LEU A 10 5.65 2.44 -20.52
N PHE A 11 5.41 1.24 -19.99
CA PHE A 11 4.86 1.07 -18.65
C PHE A 11 5.70 1.97 -17.75
N THR A 12 5.09 2.99 -17.16
CA THR A 12 5.79 3.82 -16.19
C THR A 12 6.23 2.87 -15.07
N PRO A 13 7.54 2.66 -14.87
CA PRO A 13 8.00 1.80 -13.80
C PRO A 13 7.48 2.39 -12.48
N VAL A 14 7.35 1.54 -11.45
CA VAL A 14 7.17 2.04 -10.09
C VAL A 14 8.16 3.15 -9.83
N LYS A 15 7.63 4.28 -9.38
CA LYS A 15 8.43 5.45 -9.12
C LYS A 15 9.27 5.14 -7.88
N VAL A 16 10.59 5.12 -8.06
CA VAL A 16 11.52 5.16 -6.94
C VAL A 16 11.40 6.54 -6.34
N GLU A 17 10.86 6.63 -5.13
CA GLU A 17 10.60 7.90 -4.49
C GLU A 17 10.68 7.83 -2.97
N GLN A 18 10.86 9.00 -2.39
CA GLN A 18 10.71 9.22 -0.96
C GLN A 18 9.61 10.27 -0.79
N GLY A 19 8.88 10.17 0.32
CA GLY A 19 7.82 11.11 0.59
C GLY A 19 7.52 11.23 2.07
N HIS A 20 6.75 12.27 2.34
CA HIS A 20 6.22 12.58 3.65
C HIS A 20 4.73 12.85 3.45
N PHE A 21 3.90 12.29 4.32
CA PHE A 21 2.48 12.59 4.39
C PHE A 21 2.17 13.25 5.72
N THR A 22 1.35 14.29 5.69
CA THR A 22 0.67 14.82 6.88
C THR A 22 -0.73 14.20 6.99
N ILE A 23 -1.04 13.68 8.17
CA ILE A 23 -2.29 12.99 8.48
C ILE A 23 -3.20 13.98 9.22
N PHE A 24 -4.38 14.24 8.68
CA PHE A 24 -5.41 15.09 9.28
C PHE A 24 -6.63 14.26 9.67
N LYS A 25 -7.20 14.57 10.84
CA LYS A 25 -8.47 14.06 11.32
C LYS A 25 -9.33 15.23 11.77
N ASP A 26 -10.56 15.31 11.27
CA ASP A 26 -11.48 16.41 11.57
C ASP A 26 -10.83 17.79 11.33
N GLY A 27 -10.03 17.89 10.26
CA GLY A 27 -9.29 19.09 9.86
C GLY A 27 -8.06 19.43 10.73
N LYS A 28 -7.76 18.66 11.78
CA LYS A 28 -6.60 18.87 12.65
C LYS A 28 -5.49 17.89 12.32
N ARG A 29 -4.23 18.36 12.37
CA ARG A 29 -3.06 17.49 12.21
C ARG A 29 -3.04 16.47 13.36
N MET A 30 -3.01 15.20 12.99
CA MET A 30 -3.00 14.05 13.91
C MET A 30 -1.63 13.35 13.91
N GLY A 31 -0.91 13.40 12.79
CA GLY A 31 0.40 12.76 12.70
C GLY A 31 1.03 12.91 11.32
N THR A 32 2.04 12.10 11.07
CA THR A 32 2.78 12.07 9.81
C THR A 32 3.19 10.66 9.44
N GLU A 33 3.52 10.46 8.17
CA GLU A 33 4.16 9.25 7.67
C GLU A 33 5.32 9.61 6.76
N GLU A 34 6.48 9.00 6.97
CA GLU A 34 7.62 9.06 6.05
C GLU A 34 7.73 7.72 5.34
N PHE A 35 8.05 7.73 4.05
CA PHE A 35 8.20 6.50 3.29
C PHE A 35 9.29 6.58 2.23
N SER A 36 9.77 5.41 1.81
CA SER A 36 10.65 5.27 0.66
C SER A 36 10.26 4.05 -0.18
N VAL A 37 10.41 4.17 -1.49
CA VAL A 37 10.27 3.10 -2.48
C VAL A 37 11.58 3.05 -3.23
N THR A 38 12.31 1.95 -3.11
CA THR A 38 13.62 1.77 -3.72
C THR A 38 13.63 0.52 -4.59
N LYS A 39 14.41 0.55 -5.68
CA LYS A 39 14.62 -0.65 -6.50
C LYS A 39 15.68 -1.53 -5.84
N ARG A 40 15.42 -2.83 -5.72
CA ARG A 40 16.33 -3.81 -5.11
C ARG A 40 16.37 -5.07 -5.97
N GLY A 41 17.48 -5.29 -6.67
CA GLY A 41 17.57 -6.35 -7.67
C GLY A 41 16.55 -6.15 -8.80
N SER A 42 15.76 -7.20 -9.08
CA SER A 42 14.65 -7.13 -10.03
C SER A 42 13.36 -6.51 -9.43
N GLY A 43 13.25 -6.48 -8.09
CA GLY A 43 12.06 -6.03 -7.37
C GLY A 43 12.23 -4.68 -6.70
N TYR A 44 11.43 -4.47 -5.66
CA TYR A 44 11.39 -3.22 -4.90
C TYR A 44 11.39 -3.48 -3.39
N PHE A 45 11.99 -2.54 -2.67
CA PHE A 45 11.97 -2.49 -1.22
C PHE A 45 11.31 -1.18 -0.80
N VAL A 46 10.27 -1.31 0.01
CA VAL A 46 9.42 -0.20 0.45
C VAL A 46 9.49 -0.13 1.97
N GLU A 47 9.72 1.06 2.50
CA GLU A 47 9.76 1.32 3.93
C GLU A 47 8.80 2.44 4.29
N GLY A 48 8.17 2.33 5.45
CA GLY A 48 7.28 3.36 5.98
C GLY A 48 7.49 3.56 7.49
N LYS A 49 7.26 4.78 7.95
CA LYS A 49 7.27 5.15 9.37
C LYS A 49 6.15 6.14 9.64
N THR A 50 5.12 5.68 10.34
CA THR A 50 3.98 6.50 10.77
C THR A 50 4.18 6.93 12.22
N THR A 51 3.92 8.20 12.50
CA THR A 51 3.98 8.80 13.84
C THR A 51 2.65 9.48 14.16
N ILE A 52 1.96 9.00 15.19
CA ILE A 52 0.72 9.58 15.72
C ILE A 52 0.92 9.87 17.21
N GLY A 53 0.90 11.15 17.61
CA GLY A 53 1.24 11.51 18.99
C GLY A 53 2.64 11.03 19.39
N THR A 54 2.73 10.13 20.37
CA THR A 54 3.98 9.49 20.81
C THR A 54 4.22 8.13 20.18
N ASP A 55 3.25 7.58 19.45
CA ASP A 55 3.32 6.25 18.88
C ASP A 55 4.04 6.30 17.54
N VAL A 56 4.98 5.37 17.36
CA VAL A 56 5.75 5.20 16.13
C VAL A 56 5.55 3.77 15.66
N ILE A 57 5.13 3.63 14.40
CA ILE A 57 4.88 2.36 13.75
C ILE A 57 5.73 2.34 12.48
N SER A 58 6.55 1.32 12.31
CA SER A 58 7.42 1.15 11.15
C SER A 58 6.99 -0.05 10.32
N SER A 59 7.16 0.02 9.00
CA SER A 59 6.93 -1.11 8.10
C SER A 59 8.02 -1.25 7.06
N GLN A 60 8.17 -2.48 6.59
CA GLN A 60 9.01 -2.86 5.47
C GLN A 60 8.22 -3.82 4.58
N MET A 61 8.29 -3.65 3.28
CA MET A 61 7.63 -4.50 2.29
C MET A 61 8.58 -4.79 1.14
N GLU A 62 8.73 -6.06 0.81
CA GLU A 62 9.43 -6.48 -0.40
C GLU A 62 8.41 -6.85 -1.48
N LEU A 63 8.71 -6.40 -2.69
CA LEU A 63 7.91 -6.62 -3.88
C LEU A 63 8.77 -7.26 -4.96
N ASP A 64 8.19 -8.15 -5.75
CA ASP A 64 8.82 -8.64 -6.98
C ASP A 64 8.76 -7.59 -8.12
N GLU A 65 9.27 -7.96 -9.28
CA GLU A 65 9.28 -7.11 -10.49
C GLU A 65 7.87 -6.76 -11.02
N LYS A 66 6.85 -7.51 -10.60
CA LYS A 66 5.43 -7.31 -10.95
C LYS A 66 4.63 -6.62 -9.84
N LEU A 67 5.30 -6.18 -8.78
CA LEU A 67 4.70 -5.55 -7.61
C LEU A 67 3.80 -6.50 -6.79
N ALA A 68 4.05 -7.80 -6.89
CA ALA A 68 3.48 -8.77 -5.97
C ALA A 68 4.30 -8.79 -4.67
N VAL A 69 3.61 -8.85 -3.54
CA VAL A 69 4.26 -8.87 -2.22
C VAL A 69 4.96 -10.21 -2.00
N THR A 70 6.24 -10.16 -1.61
CA THR A 70 7.03 -11.35 -1.24
C THR A 70 7.22 -11.43 0.27
N SER A 71 7.38 -10.28 0.94
CA SER A 71 7.41 -10.20 2.40
C SER A 71 6.87 -8.86 2.89
N TYR A 72 6.37 -8.86 4.13
CA TYR A 72 5.95 -7.66 4.83
C TYR A 72 6.25 -7.77 6.31
N GLN A 73 6.66 -6.67 6.91
CA GLN A 73 6.81 -6.53 8.34
C GLN A 73 6.23 -5.20 8.79
N ALA A 74 5.55 -5.20 9.94
CA ALA A 74 5.23 -3.99 10.68
C ALA A 74 5.62 -4.17 12.14
N SER A 75 6.05 -3.09 12.79
CA SER A 75 6.39 -3.08 14.21
C SER A 75 6.02 -1.77 14.89
N SER A 76 5.64 -1.87 16.15
CA SER A 76 5.39 -0.76 17.05
C SER A 76 5.94 -1.11 18.44
N ARG A 77 5.70 -0.26 19.43
CA ARG A 77 5.99 -0.57 20.83
C ARG A 77 5.17 -1.76 21.35
N GLU A 78 3.96 -1.96 20.84
CA GLU A 78 3.00 -2.95 21.34
C GLU A 78 3.23 -4.35 20.74
N GLY A 79 3.92 -4.42 19.60
CA GLY A 79 4.13 -5.69 18.93
C GLY A 79 4.71 -5.57 17.53
N SER A 80 4.71 -6.70 16.83
CA SER A 80 5.10 -6.78 15.43
C SER A 80 4.31 -7.84 14.69
N ILE A 81 4.17 -7.66 13.38
CA ILE A 81 3.64 -8.65 12.45
C ILE A 81 4.65 -8.88 11.34
N GLN A 82 4.82 -10.13 10.95
CA GLN A 82 5.66 -10.55 9.84
C GLN A 82 4.83 -11.47 8.94
N VAL A 83 4.85 -11.19 7.64
CA VAL A 83 4.15 -11.97 6.62
C VAL A 83 5.20 -12.43 5.62
N LYS A 84 5.29 -13.74 5.42
CA LYS A 84 6.10 -14.34 4.36
C LYS A 84 5.16 -14.92 3.31
N VAL A 85 5.20 -14.37 2.10
CA VAL A 85 4.35 -14.84 1.01
C VAL A 85 5.07 -15.95 0.27
N THR A 86 4.52 -17.16 0.33
CA THR A 86 5.10 -18.32 -0.36
C THR A 86 3.96 -19.19 -0.91
N PRO A 87 3.90 -19.45 -2.22
CA PRO A 87 2.91 -20.39 -2.75
C PRO A 87 3.21 -21.82 -2.30
N PRO A 88 2.18 -22.65 -1.99
CA PRO A 88 0.75 -22.32 -1.93
C PRO A 88 0.28 -21.83 -0.55
N VAL A 89 1.15 -21.85 0.46
CA VAL A 89 0.84 -21.50 1.85
C VAL A 89 1.83 -20.46 2.35
N SER A 90 1.27 -19.29 2.70
CA SER A 90 1.99 -18.18 3.30
C SER A 90 1.91 -18.27 4.81
N GLU A 91 2.89 -17.66 5.48
CA GLU A 91 2.97 -17.64 6.94
C GLU A 91 2.75 -16.21 7.44
N VAL A 92 1.99 -16.07 8.51
CA VAL A 92 1.93 -14.84 9.31
C VAL A 92 2.37 -15.15 10.73
N LYS A 93 3.28 -14.33 11.24
CA LYS A 93 3.79 -14.38 12.61
C LYS A 93 3.50 -13.05 13.29
N SER A 94 2.83 -13.10 14.42
CA SER A 94 2.47 -11.92 15.21
C SER A 94 3.03 -12.03 16.61
N THR A 95 3.69 -10.97 17.08
CA THR A 95 4.18 -10.84 18.45
C THR A 95 3.45 -9.71 19.14
N VAL A 96 2.78 -9.97 20.26
CA VAL A 96 2.06 -8.96 21.06
C VAL A 96 2.44 -9.17 22.52
N ASN A 97 2.90 -8.11 23.21
CA ASN A 97 3.33 -8.19 24.61
C ASN A 97 4.35 -9.32 24.90
N GLY A 98 5.20 -9.65 23.92
CA GLY A 98 6.20 -10.71 24.01
C GLY A 98 5.69 -12.12 23.67
N GLU A 99 4.37 -12.32 23.55
CA GLU A 99 3.77 -13.58 23.12
C GLU A 99 3.76 -13.65 21.60
N THR A 100 4.26 -14.77 21.05
CA THR A 100 4.33 -15.01 19.61
C THR A 100 3.29 -16.04 19.21
N SER A 101 2.54 -15.73 18.14
CA SER A 101 1.64 -16.65 17.45
C SER A 101 2.04 -16.74 15.99
N THR A 102 1.86 -17.93 15.41
CA THR A 102 2.08 -18.18 13.98
C THR A 102 0.83 -18.82 13.40
N ALA A 103 0.43 -18.40 12.21
CA ALA A 103 -0.66 -19.00 11.47
C ALA A 103 -0.30 -19.13 10.00
N ASP A 104 -0.74 -20.23 9.40
CA ASP A 104 -0.68 -20.43 7.97
C ASP A 104 -1.94 -19.86 7.31
N PHE A 105 -1.78 -19.27 6.13
CA PHE A 105 -2.90 -18.79 5.34
C PHE A 105 -2.59 -18.82 3.85
N ARG A 106 -3.64 -18.75 3.03
CA ARG A 106 -3.49 -18.64 1.58
C ARG A 106 -3.49 -17.18 1.19
N PHE A 107 -2.30 -16.61 0.98
CA PHE A 107 -2.19 -15.28 0.40
C PHE A 107 -2.65 -15.35 -1.07
N PRO A 108 -3.62 -14.53 -1.48
CA PRO A 108 -4.11 -14.56 -2.85
C PRO A 108 -3.02 -14.24 -3.87
N GLU A 109 -3.00 -14.94 -5.00
CA GLU A 109 -2.08 -14.63 -6.08
C GLU A 109 -2.26 -13.18 -6.54
N GLY A 110 -1.16 -12.44 -6.65
CA GLY A 110 -1.19 -11.01 -6.96
C GLY A 110 -1.91 -10.15 -5.91
N GLY A 111 -2.14 -10.67 -4.70
CA GLY A 111 -2.73 -9.90 -3.60
C GLY A 111 -1.89 -8.69 -3.21
N VAL A 112 -2.52 -7.73 -2.54
CA VAL A 112 -1.87 -6.55 -1.96
C VAL A 112 -2.00 -6.57 -0.45
N ILE A 113 -1.05 -5.94 0.25
CA ILE A 113 -1.16 -5.68 1.68
C ILE A 113 -1.55 -4.23 1.90
N LEU A 114 -2.69 -4.00 2.54
CA LEU A 114 -3.15 -2.68 2.95
C LEU A 114 -3.24 -2.66 4.48
N ASP A 115 -2.27 -2.02 5.13
CA ASP A 115 -2.25 -1.85 6.57
C ASP A 115 -2.82 -0.47 6.89
N ASN A 116 -3.72 -0.43 7.89
CA ASN A 116 -4.44 0.79 8.26
C ASN A 116 -3.50 1.89 8.81
N ASN A 117 -2.27 1.54 9.18
CA ASN A 117 -1.28 2.47 9.70
C ASN A 117 -0.39 3.10 8.62
N PHE A 118 -0.45 2.65 7.36
CA PHE A 118 0.49 3.06 6.32
C PHE A 118 -0.22 3.47 5.03
N PHE A 119 -0.25 4.78 4.77
CA PHE A 119 -0.91 5.33 3.60
C PHE A 119 -0.09 5.15 2.32
N HIS A 120 1.24 5.00 2.42
CA HIS A 120 2.07 4.68 1.25
C HIS A 120 1.72 3.31 0.64
N HIS A 121 1.00 2.42 1.33
CA HIS A 121 0.50 1.18 0.71
C HIS A 121 -0.49 1.47 -0.42
N TYR A 122 -1.30 2.53 -0.30
CA TYR A 122 -2.21 2.95 -1.36
C TYR A 122 -1.47 3.54 -2.57
N LEU A 123 -0.29 4.14 -2.36
CA LEU A 123 0.58 4.55 -3.46
C LEU A 123 1.03 3.33 -4.29
N ILE A 124 1.49 2.26 -3.63
CA ILE A 124 1.89 1.02 -4.31
C ILE A 124 0.71 0.40 -5.09
N LEU A 125 -0.47 0.37 -4.49
CA LEU A 125 -1.70 -0.05 -5.16
C LEU A 125 -1.96 0.78 -6.42
N LEU A 126 -1.82 2.11 -6.35
CA LEU A 126 -2.07 3.00 -7.47
C LEU A 126 -1.05 2.85 -8.60
N TYR A 127 0.18 2.41 -8.35
CA TYR A 127 1.09 2.05 -9.43
C TYR A 127 0.57 0.85 -10.24
N ARG A 128 0.01 -0.15 -9.56
CA ARG A 128 -0.63 -1.30 -10.24
C ARG A 128 -1.90 -0.89 -10.98
N VAL A 129 -2.63 0.10 -10.46
CA VAL A 129 -3.78 0.69 -11.17
C VAL A 129 -3.37 1.39 -12.46
N GLN A 130 -2.28 2.16 -12.41
CA GLN A 130 -1.70 2.80 -13.60
C GLN A 130 -1.19 1.78 -14.62
N ALA A 131 -0.82 0.57 -14.18
CA ALA A 131 -0.50 -0.57 -15.05
C ALA A 131 -1.74 -1.32 -15.60
N GLY A 132 -2.95 -0.84 -15.33
CA GLY A 132 -4.20 -1.34 -15.91
C GLY A 132 -5.03 -2.27 -15.01
N GLN A 133 -4.63 -2.50 -13.76
CA GLN A 133 -5.40 -3.34 -12.83
C GLN A 133 -6.48 -2.51 -12.10
N SER A 134 -7.68 -3.05 -11.89
CA SER A 134 -8.77 -2.33 -11.20
C SER A 134 -9.39 -3.09 -10.04
N SER A 135 -9.00 -4.33 -9.82
CA SER A 135 -9.47 -5.16 -8.72
C SER A 135 -8.33 -6.00 -8.16
N PHE A 136 -8.29 -6.08 -6.83
CA PHE A 136 -7.19 -6.68 -6.10
C PHE A 136 -7.76 -7.48 -4.94
N SER A 137 -7.20 -8.66 -4.69
CA SER A 137 -7.37 -9.31 -3.40
C SER A 137 -6.50 -8.57 -2.37
N VAL A 138 -7.04 -8.30 -1.19
CA VAL A 138 -6.39 -7.51 -0.15
C VAL A 138 -6.17 -8.39 1.07
N PHE A 139 -5.00 -8.30 1.68
CA PHE A 139 -4.75 -8.78 3.02
C PHE A 139 -4.53 -7.59 3.96
N VAL A 140 -5.29 -7.53 5.05
CA VAL A 140 -5.14 -6.52 6.11
C VAL A 140 -4.48 -7.21 7.31
N PRO A 141 -3.18 -6.96 7.58
CA PRO A 141 -2.42 -7.75 8.55
C PRO A 141 -2.98 -7.69 9.97
N HIS A 142 -3.32 -6.50 10.47
CA HIS A 142 -3.83 -6.32 11.84
C HIS A 142 -5.18 -7.01 12.08
N ASP A 143 -6.03 -7.04 11.05
CA ASP A 143 -7.33 -7.72 11.11
C ASP A 143 -7.23 -9.23 10.82
N LEU A 144 -6.05 -9.71 10.38
CA LEU A 144 -5.83 -11.04 9.78
C LEU A 144 -6.90 -11.38 8.73
N ARG A 145 -7.32 -10.37 7.95
CA ARG A 145 -8.50 -10.46 7.08
C ARG A 145 -8.10 -10.40 5.62
N VAL A 146 -8.68 -11.30 4.83
CA VAL A 146 -8.66 -11.22 3.37
C VAL A 146 -9.94 -10.53 2.90
N GLY A 147 -9.80 -9.59 1.97
CA GLY A 147 -10.89 -8.87 1.35
C GLY A 147 -10.58 -8.56 -0.12
N ALA A 148 -11.28 -7.58 -0.66
CA ALA A 148 -11.07 -7.09 -2.02
C ALA A 148 -11.00 -5.57 -2.04
N ALA A 149 -10.15 -5.04 -2.92
CA ALA A 149 -10.16 -3.66 -3.33
C ALA A 149 -10.69 -3.54 -4.76
N LYS A 150 -11.51 -2.54 -5.00
CA LYS A 150 -11.89 -2.08 -6.35
C LYS A 150 -11.47 -0.64 -6.52
N VAL A 151 -10.89 -0.32 -7.67
CA VAL A 151 -10.44 1.04 -7.99
C VAL A 151 -11.10 1.48 -9.28
N ARG A 152 -11.64 2.70 -9.29
CA ARG A 152 -12.30 3.30 -10.46
C ARG A 152 -11.80 4.71 -10.65
N THR A 153 -11.65 5.14 -11.90
CA THR A 153 -11.35 6.54 -12.21
C THR A 153 -12.56 7.40 -11.87
N ALA A 154 -12.35 8.44 -11.07
CA ALA A 154 -13.38 9.41 -10.67
C ALA A 154 -13.19 10.78 -11.34
N GLY A 155 -12.05 10.99 -11.99
CA GLY A 155 -11.72 12.20 -12.72
C GLY A 155 -10.26 12.21 -13.16
N PRO A 156 -9.76 13.32 -13.74
CA PRO A 156 -8.36 13.46 -14.06
C PRO A 156 -7.50 13.18 -12.82
N ARG A 157 -6.66 12.13 -12.89
CA ARG A 157 -5.74 11.73 -11.81
C ARG A 157 -6.42 11.50 -10.45
N THR A 158 -7.71 11.20 -10.45
CA THR A 158 -8.49 10.96 -9.23
C THR A 158 -9.15 9.60 -9.34
N TYR A 159 -9.05 8.83 -8.26
CA TYR A 159 -9.57 7.47 -8.18
C TYR A 159 -10.47 7.33 -6.96
N ASP A 160 -11.59 6.64 -7.14
CA ASP A 160 -12.39 6.11 -6.05
C ASP A 160 -11.91 4.68 -5.75
N LEU A 161 -11.66 4.40 -4.47
CA LEU A 161 -11.22 3.10 -3.98
C LEU A 161 -12.27 2.56 -3.02
N GLU A 162 -12.66 1.31 -3.20
CA GLU A 162 -13.52 0.58 -2.28
C GLU A 162 -12.72 -0.60 -1.73
N VAL A 163 -12.43 -0.59 -0.43
CA VAL A 163 -11.71 -1.66 0.28
C VAL A 163 -12.63 -2.23 1.36
N GLY A 164 -13.27 -3.36 1.04
CA GLY A 164 -14.40 -3.85 1.85
C GLY A 164 -15.52 -2.80 1.92
N GLU A 165 -15.85 -2.33 3.11
CA GLU A 165 -16.86 -1.29 3.33
C GLU A 165 -16.28 0.13 3.35
N VAL A 166 -14.95 0.27 3.35
CA VAL A 166 -14.27 1.56 3.41
C VAL A 166 -14.19 2.15 2.00
N LYS A 167 -14.67 3.38 1.85
CA LYS A 167 -14.54 4.18 0.63
C LYS A 167 -13.47 5.24 0.80
N LEU A 168 -12.55 5.31 -0.14
CA LEU A 168 -11.49 6.30 -0.19
C LEU A 168 -11.51 7.01 -1.54
N GLN A 169 -10.95 8.23 -1.56
CA GLN A 169 -10.64 8.93 -2.79
C GLN A 169 -9.16 9.28 -2.80
N ALA A 170 -8.45 8.89 -3.84
CA ALA A 170 -7.05 9.19 -4.05
C ALA A 170 -6.87 10.19 -5.20
N THR A 171 -5.95 11.14 -5.04
CA THR A 171 -5.50 12.04 -6.09
C THR A 171 -4.01 11.84 -6.30
N ILE A 172 -3.60 11.72 -7.56
CA ILE A 172 -2.19 11.62 -7.95
C ILE A 172 -1.72 12.86 -8.73
N ASP A 173 -0.42 13.12 -8.74
CA ASP A 173 0.20 14.10 -9.62
C ASP A 173 0.45 13.50 -11.03
N SER A 174 0.89 14.35 -11.95
CA SER A 174 1.29 14.02 -13.32
C SER A 174 2.35 12.94 -13.44
N ASP A 175 3.18 12.74 -12.42
CA ASP A 175 4.23 11.73 -12.37
C ASP A 175 3.79 10.41 -11.69
N GLY A 176 2.50 10.29 -11.33
CA GLY A 176 1.95 9.10 -10.68
C GLY A 176 2.00 9.12 -9.14
N SER A 177 2.61 10.16 -8.55
CA SER A 177 2.74 10.33 -7.10
C SER A 177 1.39 10.51 -6.41
N LEU A 178 1.13 9.81 -5.31
CA LEU A 178 -0.01 10.09 -4.44
C LEU A 178 0.17 11.46 -3.76
N THR A 179 -0.77 12.38 -3.94
CA THR A 179 -0.75 13.73 -3.34
C THR A 179 -1.82 13.90 -2.27
N LYS A 180 -2.95 13.18 -2.40
CA LYS A 180 -4.03 13.22 -1.43
C LYS A 180 -4.72 11.86 -1.34
N LEU A 181 -5.05 11.44 -0.12
CA LEU A 181 -5.95 10.32 0.14
C LEU A 181 -7.00 10.77 1.16
N ALA A 182 -8.28 10.64 0.84
CA ALA A 182 -9.38 10.98 1.73
C ALA A 182 -10.18 9.75 2.11
N VAL A 183 -10.53 9.62 3.39
CA VAL A 183 -11.47 8.62 3.92
C VAL A 183 -12.67 9.38 4.50
N PRO A 184 -13.69 9.71 3.67
CA PRO A 184 -14.75 10.65 4.06
C PRO A 184 -15.53 10.19 5.29
N ALA A 185 -15.88 8.91 5.37
CA ALA A 185 -16.64 8.35 6.49
C ALA A 185 -15.90 8.50 7.85
N ALA A 186 -14.57 8.61 7.81
CA ALA A 186 -13.75 8.80 8.99
C ALA A 186 -13.26 10.25 9.15
N ASN A 187 -13.63 11.20 8.29
CA ASN A 187 -13.07 12.56 8.28
C ASN A 187 -11.52 12.58 8.31
N VAL A 188 -10.89 11.59 7.68
CA VAL A 188 -9.43 11.50 7.57
C VAL A 188 -9.00 12.00 6.20
N VAL A 189 -7.99 12.86 6.18
CA VAL A 189 -7.35 13.34 4.94
C VAL A 189 -5.85 13.25 5.11
N ILE A 190 -5.21 12.64 4.13
CA ILE A 190 -3.77 12.51 4.03
C ILE A 190 -3.32 13.41 2.89
N GLN A 191 -2.29 14.21 3.13
CA GLN A 191 -1.72 15.11 2.14
C GLN A 191 -0.22 14.94 2.10
N ARG A 192 0.34 14.93 0.90
CA ARG A 192 1.79 14.95 0.69
C ARG A 192 2.37 16.34 0.92
#